data_AF-A0AAV0N7Y5-F1
#
_entry.id   AF-A0AAV0N7Y5-F1
#
_cell.length_a   1.000
_cell.length_b   1.000
_cell.length_c   1.000
_cell.angle_alpha   90.00
_cell.angle_beta   90.00
_cell.angle_gamma   90.00
#
_symmetry.space_group_name_H-M   'P 1'
#
loop_
_entity.id
_entity.type
_entity.pdbx_description
1 polymer ?
#
loop_
_entity_poly.entity_id
_entity_poly.type
_entity_poly.pdbx_seq_one_letter_code
_entity_poly.pdbx_strand_id
1 'polypeptide(L)'
;MAVSIVAVVIITVISTVTTVGEAAPLSFNFTSFEPCSDAAVKLYGDAYCADSGVRVTGFDYYVSGQARYPKPMRLWDRSTGQLANFTTAFTFAIDNDGGSWTCDGVAFFLASADYVTPTDASEGRLGLVDRNHTFNATAADNPFVAVEFDTYDNAWDTWRNESHVGIDVSSMRSVVSKRWKSYVDGTLMWARVSYDGGKLCALFTGVTVNLTDVPMDSVCYEVDLRNYLTEWAVFGFSASTAWRYQSHTVYSWSFSSDLDS
;
A
#
# COMPACT_ATOMS: atom_id res chain seq x y z
N MET A 1 -69.44 -43.92 -18.01
CA MET A 1 -69.03 -42.78 -17.17
C MET A 1 -67.58 -43.00 -16.77
N ALA A 2 -66.65 -42.22 -17.32
CA ALA A 2 -65.23 -42.30 -16.98
C ALA A 2 -64.90 -41.17 -16.01
N VAL A 3 -64.39 -41.52 -14.82
CA VAL A 3 -63.99 -40.56 -13.79
C VAL A 3 -62.53 -40.20 -14.04
N SER A 4 -62.25 -38.93 -14.36
CA SER A 4 -60.87 -38.41 -14.43
C SER A 4 -60.42 -37.96 -13.04
N ILE A 5 -59.30 -38.53 -12.58
CA ILE A 5 -58.63 -38.14 -11.34
C ILE A 5 -57.59 -37.07 -11.71
N VAL A 6 -57.76 -35.86 -11.20
CA VAL A 6 -56.78 -34.77 -11.35
C VAL A 6 -55.80 -34.86 -10.18
N ALA A 7 -54.55 -35.18 -10.46
CA ALA A 7 -53.47 -35.15 -9.48
C ALA A 7 -53.00 -33.70 -9.26
N VAL A 8 -53.12 -33.20 -8.04
CA VAL A 8 -52.62 -31.87 -7.64
C VAL A 8 -51.19 -32.04 -7.16
N VAL A 9 -50.23 -31.44 -7.88
CA VAL A 9 -48.82 -31.43 -7.51
C VAL A 9 -48.55 -30.21 -6.63
N ILE A 10 -48.18 -30.42 -5.37
CA ILE A 10 -47.67 -29.38 -4.48
C ILE A 10 -46.19 -29.17 -4.79
N ILE A 11 -45.85 -27.98 -5.29
CA ILE A 11 -44.45 -27.56 -5.48
C ILE A 11 -44.02 -26.80 -4.23
N THR A 12 -43.18 -27.42 -3.40
CA THR A 12 -42.55 -26.78 -2.26
C THR A 12 -41.36 -25.95 -2.75
N VAL A 13 -41.47 -24.62 -2.70
CA VAL A 13 -40.35 -23.72 -2.97
C VAL A 13 -39.47 -23.66 -1.73
N ILE A 14 -38.30 -24.28 -1.78
CA ILE A 14 -37.29 -24.19 -0.72
C ILE A 14 -36.48 -22.91 -0.96
N SER A 15 -36.82 -21.83 -0.25
CA SER A 15 -36.03 -20.60 -0.25
C SER A 15 -34.76 -20.83 0.55
N THR A 16 -33.62 -20.96 -0.13
CA THR A 16 -32.30 -20.95 0.54
C THR A 16 -32.02 -19.54 1.03
N VAL A 17 -32.15 -19.33 2.34
CA VAL A 17 -31.64 -18.12 2.99
C VAL A 17 -30.12 -18.24 3.01
N THR A 18 -29.46 -17.61 2.03
CA THR A 18 -28.02 -17.35 2.12
C THR A 18 -27.81 -16.36 3.26
N THR A 19 -27.30 -16.84 4.39
CA THR A 19 -26.75 -15.97 5.42
C THR A 19 -25.59 -15.21 4.78
N VAL A 20 -25.76 -13.92 4.53
CA VAL A 20 -24.64 -13.03 4.22
C VAL A 20 -23.73 -13.10 5.44
N GLY A 21 -22.52 -13.62 5.26
CA GLY A 21 -21.53 -13.63 6.33
C GLY A 21 -21.38 -12.22 6.85
N GLU A 22 -21.42 -12.06 8.17
CA GLU A 22 -21.14 -10.80 8.84
C GLU A 22 -19.78 -10.29 8.32
N ALA A 23 -19.80 -9.16 7.61
CA ALA A 23 -18.58 -8.51 7.13
C ALA A 23 -17.70 -8.25 8.36
N ALA A 24 -16.43 -8.63 8.31
CA ALA A 24 -15.54 -8.58 9.46
C ALA A 24 -14.42 -7.59 9.19
N PRO A 25 -13.91 -6.88 10.20
CA PRO A 25 -12.81 -5.96 10.00
C PRO A 25 -11.57 -6.69 9.46
N LEU A 26 -10.90 -6.09 8.48
CA LEU A 26 -9.75 -6.74 7.84
C LEU A 26 -8.54 -6.72 8.78
N SER A 27 -7.98 -7.90 9.07
CA SER A 27 -6.75 -8.05 9.86
C SER A 27 -5.88 -9.21 9.37
N PHE A 28 -4.56 -8.99 9.33
CA PHE A 28 -3.56 -10.03 9.03
C PHE A 28 -2.19 -9.69 9.62
N ASN A 29 -1.33 -10.70 9.70
CA ASN A 29 0.06 -10.57 10.15
C ASN A 29 0.97 -11.56 9.42
N PHE A 30 1.76 -11.07 8.48
CA PHE A 30 2.80 -11.80 7.78
C PHE A 30 4.15 -11.56 8.45
N THR A 31 4.72 -12.59 9.08
CA THR A 31 6.08 -12.55 9.63
C THR A 31 7.15 -12.80 8.57
N SER A 32 6.75 -13.41 7.45
CA SER A 32 7.51 -13.60 6.21
C SER A 32 6.51 -13.77 5.06
N PHE A 33 6.99 -13.75 3.82
CA PHE A 33 6.20 -14.05 2.63
C PHE A 33 6.51 -15.44 2.06
N GLU A 34 6.86 -16.40 2.93
CA GLU A 34 7.14 -17.79 2.58
C GLU A 34 6.06 -18.75 3.14
N PRO A 35 5.43 -19.61 2.30
CA PRO A 35 5.55 -19.63 0.85
C PRO A 35 4.85 -18.43 0.21
N CYS A 36 5.46 -17.87 -0.83
CA CYS A 36 4.86 -16.78 -1.58
C CYS A 36 3.69 -17.29 -2.41
N SER A 37 2.54 -16.64 -2.29
CA SER A 37 1.35 -17.02 -3.03
C SER A 37 0.43 -15.83 -3.27
N ASP A 38 -0.35 -15.92 -4.34
CA ASP A 38 -1.42 -14.99 -4.70
C ASP A 38 -2.50 -14.82 -3.61
N ALA A 39 -2.61 -15.79 -2.68
CA ALA A 39 -3.51 -15.71 -1.54
C ALA A 39 -2.97 -14.82 -0.41
N ALA A 40 -1.65 -14.61 -0.36
CA ALA A 40 -1.00 -13.72 0.59
C ALA A 40 -0.78 -12.32 0.00
N VAL A 41 -0.27 -12.26 -1.23
CA VAL A 41 0.11 -11.00 -1.89
C VAL A 41 -0.03 -11.12 -3.41
N LYS A 42 -0.56 -10.08 -4.04
CA LYS A 42 -0.65 -9.95 -5.50
C LYS A 42 0.47 -9.05 -5.99
N LEU A 43 1.26 -9.58 -6.94
CA LEU A 43 2.42 -8.90 -7.48
C LEU A 43 2.10 -8.32 -8.86
N TYR A 44 2.55 -7.09 -9.11
CA TYR A 44 2.36 -6.35 -10.36
C TYR A 44 3.68 -5.72 -10.79
N GLY A 45 3.83 -5.48 -12.10
CA GLY A 45 5.06 -4.93 -12.67
C GLY A 45 6.25 -5.85 -12.41
N ASP A 46 7.36 -5.28 -11.98
CA ASP A 46 8.62 -5.98 -11.74
C ASP A 46 8.72 -6.61 -10.33
N ALA A 47 7.63 -6.66 -9.57
CA ALA A 47 7.64 -7.24 -8.22
C ALA A 47 7.69 -8.78 -8.26
N TYR A 48 8.53 -9.37 -7.40
CA TYR A 48 8.67 -10.83 -7.25
C TYR A 48 9.01 -11.20 -5.81
N CYS A 49 8.79 -12.46 -5.45
CA CYS A 49 9.16 -12.97 -4.12
C CYS A 49 10.62 -13.42 -4.08
N ALA A 50 11.34 -13.00 -3.05
CA ALA A 50 12.76 -13.30 -2.85
C ALA A 50 13.14 -13.10 -1.37
N ASP A 51 14.15 -13.84 -0.90
CA ASP A 51 14.75 -13.68 0.44
C ASP A 51 13.73 -13.69 1.60
N SER A 52 12.75 -14.59 1.55
CA SER A 52 11.63 -14.65 2.51
C SER A 52 10.72 -13.41 2.55
N GLY A 53 10.90 -12.48 1.62
CA GLY A 53 10.13 -11.25 1.46
C GLY A 53 9.51 -11.10 0.07
N VAL A 54 8.92 -9.92 -0.15
CA VAL A 54 8.48 -9.45 -1.46
C VAL A 54 9.40 -8.34 -1.90
N ARG A 55 10.15 -8.59 -2.97
CA ARG A 55 10.98 -7.61 -3.64
C ARG A 55 10.11 -6.83 -4.62
N VAL A 56 9.79 -5.60 -4.26
CA VAL A 56 8.92 -4.70 -5.03
C VAL A 56 9.63 -4.22 -6.30
N THR A 57 10.94 -3.97 -6.21
CA THR A 57 11.83 -3.80 -7.37
C THR A 57 13.19 -4.44 -7.10
N GLY A 58 13.83 -4.92 -8.17
CA GLY A 58 15.16 -5.55 -8.16
C GLY A 58 16.30 -4.60 -8.50
N PHE A 59 17.48 -5.16 -8.76
CA PHE A 59 18.68 -4.43 -9.14
C PHE A 59 18.70 -4.08 -10.64
N ASP A 60 17.58 -3.52 -11.13
CA ASP A 60 17.33 -3.22 -12.53
C ASP A 60 17.08 -1.72 -12.72
N TYR A 61 17.40 -1.20 -13.90
CA TYR A 61 17.18 0.21 -14.24
C TYR A 61 15.75 0.44 -14.75
N TYR A 62 15.16 1.58 -14.38
CA TYR A 62 13.84 2.02 -14.85
C TYR A 62 12.71 0.99 -14.66
N VAL A 63 12.75 0.24 -13.56
CA VAL A 63 11.69 -0.72 -13.21
C VAL A 63 10.71 -0.12 -12.21
N SER A 64 9.52 -0.70 -12.16
CA SER A 64 8.52 -0.37 -11.14
C SER A 64 7.66 -1.58 -10.83
N GLY A 65 7.38 -1.79 -9.55
CA GLY A 65 6.57 -2.91 -9.13
C GLY A 65 5.62 -2.54 -8.00
N GLN A 66 4.63 -3.40 -7.79
CA GLN A 66 3.73 -3.29 -6.66
C GLN A 66 3.41 -4.64 -6.05
N ALA A 67 3.22 -4.65 -4.74
CA ALA A 67 2.80 -5.79 -3.94
C ALA A 67 1.55 -5.43 -3.15
N ARG A 68 0.39 -5.96 -3.52
CA ARG A 68 -0.92 -5.60 -2.93
C ARG A 68 -1.50 -6.72 -2.10
N TYR A 69 -2.21 -6.39 -1.04
CA TYR A 69 -3.06 -7.37 -0.37
C TYR A 69 -4.20 -7.79 -1.32
N PRO A 70 -4.54 -9.08 -1.44
CA PRO A 70 -5.47 -9.56 -2.48
C PRO A 70 -6.91 -9.11 -2.31
N LYS A 71 -7.34 -8.65 -1.12
CA LYS A 71 -8.69 -8.16 -0.88
C LYS A 71 -8.68 -6.65 -0.64
N PRO A 72 -9.60 -5.87 -1.24
CA PRO A 72 -9.76 -4.48 -0.86
C PRO A 72 -10.23 -4.38 0.59
N MET A 73 -9.91 -3.27 1.24
CA MET A 73 -10.46 -2.90 2.55
C MET A 73 -11.59 -1.90 2.38
N ARG A 74 -12.56 -1.90 3.31
CA ARG A 74 -13.57 -0.85 3.38
C ARG A 74 -13.00 0.36 4.10
N LEU A 75 -12.68 1.42 3.36
CA LEU A 75 -12.03 2.62 3.89
C LEU A 75 -13.04 3.58 4.56
N TRP A 76 -14.27 3.61 4.05
CA TRP A 76 -15.37 4.36 4.64
C TRP A 76 -16.71 3.70 4.32
N ASP A 77 -17.78 4.11 4.99
CA ASP A 77 -19.14 3.66 4.71
C ASP A 77 -19.91 4.79 4.01
N ARG A 78 -20.44 4.52 2.81
CA ARG A 78 -21.16 5.54 2.03
C ARG A 78 -22.47 6.01 2.68
N SER A 79 -23.13 5.15 3.45
CA SER A 79 -24.43 5.44 4.06
C SER A 79 -24.32 6.28 5.33
N THR A 80 -23.28 6.04 6.14
CA THR A 80 -23.05 6.74 7.41
C THR A 80 -22.00 7.84 7.29
N GLY A 81 -21.16 7.78 6.25
CA GLY A 81 -19.96 8.61 6.12
C GLY A 81 -18.84 8.21 7.07
N GLN A 82 -18.97 7.14 7.85
CA GLN A 82 -17.94 6.73 8.80
C GLN A 82 -16.64 6.36 8.09
N LEU A 83 -15.50 6.89 8.54
CA LEU A 83 -14.17 6.48 8.10
C LEU A 83 -13.67 5.31 8.95
N ALA A 84 -12.91 4.41 8.32
CA ALA A 84 -12.16 3.38 9.02
C ALA A 84 -11.00 4.00 9.80
N ASN A 85 -10.69 3.42 10.94
CA ASN A 85 -9.36 3.48 11.51
C ASN A 85 -8.57 2.29 10.99
N PHE A 86 -7.29 2.51 10.69
CA PHE A 86 -6.40 1.39 10.38
C PHE A 86 -5.01 1.60 10.94
N THR A 87 -4.30 0.51 11.13
CA THR A 87 -2.87 0.50 11.43
C THR A 87 -2.21 -0.59 10.61
N THR A 88 -1.08 -0.24 10.02
CA THR A 88 -0.19 -1.20 9.38
C THR A 88 1.22 -1.04 9.92
N ALA A 89 1.96 -2.13 10.04
CA ALA A 89 3.38 -2.11 10.37
C ALA A 89 4.11 -3.10 9.49
N PHE A 90 5.32 -2.74 9.08
CA PHE A 90 6.12 -3.55 8.18
C PHE A 90 7.61 -3.37 8.43
N THR A 91 8.37 -4.38 8.04
CA THR A 91 9.82 -4.29 7.94
C THR A 91 10.24 -4.35 6.49
N PHE A 92 11.21 -3.53 6.13
CA PHE A 92 11.69 -3.42 4.76
C PHE A 92 13.20 -3.16 4.74
N ALA A 93 13.84 -3.44 3.62
CA ALA A 93 15.22 -3.03 3.37
C ALA A 93 15.34 -2.42 1.98
N ILE A 94 16.27 -1.47 1.87
CA ILE A 94 16.70 -0.88 0.61
C ILE A 94 18.17 -1.26 0.44
N ASP A 95 18.55 -1.70 -0.75
CA ASP A 95 19.92 -2.12 -1.05
C ASP A 95 20.35 -1.60 -2.42
N ASN A 96 21.45 -0.85 -2.46
CA ASN A 96 22.03 -0.29 -3.67
C ASN A 96 23.23 -1.08 -4.22
N ASP A 97 23.43 -2.31 -3.76
CA ASP A 97 24.51 -3.22 -4.19
C ASP A 97 25.91 -2.60 -4.03
N GLY A 98 26.13 -1.89 -2.91
CA GLY A 98 27.39 -1.18 -2.64
C GLY A 98 27.63 0.04 -3.55
N GLY A 99 26.58 0.53 -4.22
CA GLY A 99 26.62 1.73 -5.05
C GLY A 99 26.93 3.00 -4.25
N SER A 100 27.37 4.05 -4.97
CA SER A 100 27.62 5.38 -4.39
C SER A 100 26.42 6.33 -4.47
N TRP A 101 25.33 5.90 -5.10
CA TRP A 101 24.13 6.69 -5.33
C TRP A 101 22.90 5.89 -4.87
N THR A 102 21.84 6.61 -4.56
CA THR A 102 20.55 6.08 -4.14
C THR A 102 19.48 6.42 -5.16
N CYS A 103 18.49 5.54 -5.38
CA CYS A 103 17.22 5.86 -6.03
C CYS A 103 16.23 4.67 -6.05
N ASP A 104 14.92 4.89 -6.18
CA ASP A 104 14.22 6.15 -5.92
C ASP A 104 13.62 6.05 -4.51
N GLY A 105 12.76 5.06 -4.27
CA GLY A 105 12.25 4.76 -2.94
C GLY A 105 11.17 3.68 -2.93
N VAL A 106 10.56 3.50 -1.77
CA VAL A 106 9.41 2.60 -1.56
C VAL A 106 8.27 3.36 -0.89
N ALA A 107 7.03 3.04 -1.24
CA ALA A 107 5.86 3.63 -0.64
C ALA A 107 4.90 2.56 -0.12
N PHE A 108 4.30 2.80 1.05
CA PHE A 108 3.05 2.14 1.43
C PHE A 108 1.90 3.01 0.92
N PHE A 109 0.98 2.43 0.15
CA PHE A 109 -0.09 3.20 -0.49
C PHE A 109 -1.47 2.59 -0.24
N LEU A 110 -2.47 3.48 -0.30
CA LEU A 110 -3.87 3.17 -0.53
C LEU A 110 -4.28 3.79 -1.86
N ALA A 111 -5.09 3.07 -2.63
CA ALA A 111 -5.69 3.59 -3.85
C ALA A 111 -7.14 3.12 -3.99
N SER A 112 -7.98 3.83 -4.74
CA SER A 112 -9.35 3.40 -5.02
C SER A 112 -9.39 1.99 -5.61
N ALA A 113 -10.45 1.22 -5.36
CA ALA A 113 -10.54 -0.18 -5.79
C ALA A 113 -10.44 -0.39 -7.32
N ASP A 114 -10.75 0.64 -8.11
CA ASP A 114 -10.64 0.68 -9.57
C ASP A 114 -9.26 1.17 -10.07
N TYR A 115 -8.31 1.42 -9.17
CA TYR A 115 -6.94 1.81 -9.49
C TYR A 115 -6.24 0.77 -10.37
N VAL A 116 -5.72 1.23 -11.50
CA VAL A 116 -4.96 0.44 -12.47
C VAL A 116 -3.48 0.76 -12.31
N THR A 117 -2.64 -0.29 -12.29
CA THR A 117 -1.18 -0.11 -12.25
C THR A 117 -0.71 0.65 -13.51
N PRO A 118 -0.02 1.79 -13.37
CA PRO A 118 0.54 2.51 -14.50
C PRO A 118 1.72 1.77 -15.12
N THR A 119 1.94 1.94 -16.44
CA THR A 119 3.00 1.27 -17.20
C THR A 119 4.30 2.08 -17.34
N ASP A 120 4.26 3.39 -17.14
CA ASP A 120 5.43 4.30 -17.15
C ASP A 120 5.53 5.00 -15.79
N ALA A 121 5.85 4.22 -14.77
CA ALA A 121 5.80 4.64 -13.36
C ALA A 121 7.14 4.49 -12.62
N SER A 122 8.23 4.34 -13.36
CA SER A 122 9.60 4.34 -12.85
C SER A 122 10.04 5.73 -12.37
N GLU A 123 11.28 5.89 -11.91
CA GLU A 123 11.81 7.17 -11.37
C GLU A 123 11.05 7.62 -10.11
N GLY A 124 11.07 8.90 -9.75
CA GLY A 124 10.40 9.45 -8.56
C GLY A 124 8.87 9.39 -8.58
N ARG A 125 8.27 8.49 -9.39
CA ARG A 125 6.84 8.17 -9.40
C ARG A 125 6.50 6.96 -8.54
N LEU A 126 7.52 6.27 -8.01
CA LEU A 126 7.40 5.17 -7.03
C LEU A 126 6.44 4.04 -7.45
N GLY A 127 6.25 3.83 -8.75
CA GLY A 127 5.28 2.87 -9.28
C GLY A 127 3.81 3.27 -9.10
N LEU A 128 3.50 4.48 -8.63
CA LEU A 128 2.14 4.91 -8.26
C LEU A 128 1.39 5.62 -9.39
N VAL A 129 2.09 6.43 -10.18
CA VAL A 129 1.50 7.27 -11.22
C VAL A 129 2.34 7.25 -12.48
N ASP A 130 1.72 7.58 -13.62
CA ASP A 130 2.47 7.75 -14.86
C ASP A 130 3.13 9.15 -14.98
N ARG A 131 3.89 9.36 -16.06
CA ARG A 131 4.58 10.64 -16.35
C ARG A 131 3.67 11.85 -16.44
N ASN A 132 2.46 11.68 -16.98
CA ASN A 132 1.54 12.78 -17.22
C ASN A 132 0.78 13.16 -15.95
N HIS A 133 0.73 12.26 -14.97
CA HIS A 133 0.00 12.45 -13.72
C HIS A 133 0.92 12.60 -12.51
N THR A 134 2.20 12.98 -12.69
CA THR A 134 3.16 13.04 -11.57
C THR A 134 2.78 14.06 -10.47
N PHE A 135 2.25 15.24 -10.85
CA PHE A 135 1.93 16.30 -9.87
C PHE A 135 0.46 16.66 -9.80
N ASN A 136 -0.26 16.50 -10.92
CA ASN A 136 -1.57 17.06 -11.12
C ASN A 136 -2.54 15.98 -11.50
N ALA A 137 -3.41 15.71 -10.57
CA ALA A 137 -4.52 14.84 -10.77
C ALA A 137 -5.57 15.21 -9.75
N THR A 138 -6.78 15.41 -10.22
CA THR A 138 -7.92 15.35 -9.32
C THR A 138 -7.95 13.97 -8.66
N ALA A 139 -8.75 13.80 -7.60
CA ALA A 139 -9.01 12.47 -7.03
C ALA A 139 -9.47 11.45 -8.09
N ALA A 140 -10.02 11.91 -9.23
CA ALA A 140 -10.40 11.04 -10.33
C ALA A 140 -9.21 10.58 -11.20
N ASP A 141 -8.14 11.38 -11.30
CA ASP A 141 -7.01 11.05 -12.16
C ASP A 141 -5.92 10.25 -11.39
N ASN A 142 -5.71 10.57 -10.10
CA ASN A 142 -4.76 9.88 -9.21
C ASN A 142 -5.44 9.55 -7.87
N PRO A 143 -6.26 8.50 -7.84
CA PRO A 143 -6.93 8.10 -6.61
C PRO A 143 -5.96 7.33 -5.69
N PHE A 144 -4.88 7.97 -5.22
CA PHE A 144 -3.94 7.38 -4.26
C PHE A 144 -3.60 8.33 -3.11
N VAL A 145 -3.30 7.72 -1.96
CA VAL A 145 -2.64 8.36 -0.82
C VAL A 145 -1.52 7.43 -0.39
N ALA A 146 -0.32 7.96 -0.18
CA ALA A 146 0.85 7.16 0.15
C ALA A 146 1.68 7.75 1.28
N VAL A 147 2.41 6.85 1.95
CA VAL A 147 3.56 7.18 2.79
C VAL A 147 4.80 6.72 2.03
N GLU A 148 5.56 7.67 1.51
CA GLU A 148 6.80 7.39 0.78
C GLU A 148 8.02 7.37 1.71
N PHE A 149 8.98 6.53 1.37
CA PHE A 149 10.33 6.43 1.94
C PHE A 149 11.29 6.68 0.79
N ASP A 150 11.55 7.96 0.56
CA ASP A 150 12.29 8.46 -0.58
C ASP A 150 13.77 8.57 -0.26
N THR A 151 14.61 8.03 -1.14
CA THR A 151 16.06 8.02 -1.03
C THR A 151 16.73 8.91 -2.08
N TYR A 152 15.97 9.55 -2.97
CA TYR A 152 16.49 10.37 -4.05
C TYR A 152 15.86 11.77 -4.06
N ASP A 153 16.70 12.81 -3.99
CA ASP A 153 16.24 14.20 -4.07
C ASP A 153 15.84 14.56 -5.51
N ASN A 154 14.56 14.43 -5.82
CA ASN A 154 13.95 14.98 -7.02
C ASN A 154 13.76 16.51 -6.91
N ALA A 155 13.61 17.17 -8.06
CA ALA A 155 13.48 18.62 -8.13
C ALA A 155 12.26 19.18 -7.34
N TRP A 156 11.26 18.36 -7.04
CA TRP A 156 10.06 18.75 -6.30
C TRP A 156 10.16 18.52 -4.79
N ASP A 157 11.21 17.87 -4.31
CA ASP A 157 11.35 17.55 -2.90
C ASP A 157 11.78 18.74 -2.06
N THR A 158 11.38 18.69 -0.80
CA THR A 158 11.64 19.76 0.17
C THR A 158 13.08 19.70 0.69
N TRP A 159 13.65 18.49 0.81
CA TRP A 159 14.92 18.25 1.51
C TRP A 159 16.05 17.95 0.53
N ARG A 160 16.76 19.00 0.11
CA ARG A 160 17.85 18.86 -0.86
C ARG A 160 18.98 17.96 -0.36
N ASN A 161 19.40 17.02 -1.20
CA ASN A 161 20.44 16.00 -0.96
C ASN A 161 20.21 15.14 0.29
N GLU A 162 18.96 14.97 0.72
CA GLU A 162 18.60 14.19 1.89
C GLU A 162 17.40 13.31 1.59
N SER A 163 17.43 12.06 2.06
CA SER A 163 16.27 11.16 2.05
C SER A 163 15.16 11.70 2.96
N HIS A 164 13.91 11.38 2.66
CA HIS A 164 12.76 11.79 3.47
C HIS A 164 11.69 10.71 3.57
N VAL A 165 10.86 10.84 4.61
CA VAL A 165 9.55 10.19 4.67
C VAL A 165 8.49 11.23 4.41
N GLY A 166 7.61 10.95 3.46
CA GLY A 166 6.60 11.86 2.94
C GLY A 166 5.19 11.32 3.08
N ILE A 167 4.21 12.21 3.09
CA ILE A 167 2.80 11.86 2.88
C ILE A 167 2.36 12.49 1.58
N ASP A 168 1.92 11.65 0.65
CA ASP A 168 1.49 12.02 -0.69
C ASP A 168 -0.02 11.88 -0.81
N VAL A 169 -0.66 12.88 -1.42
CA VAL A 169 -2.11 12.91 -1.61
C VAL A 169 -2.39 13.26 -3.07
N SER A 170 -2.73 12.25 -3.87
CA SER A 170 -3.00 12.36 -5.31
C SER A 170 -1.86 13.00 -6.14
N SER A 171 -0.66 13.13 -5.59
CA SER A 171 0.48 13.83 -6.17
C SER A 171 1.78 13.28 -5.59
N MET A 172 2.82 13.14 -6.40
CA MET A 172 4.18 12.77 -5.91
C MET A 172 4.88 13.92 -5.17
N ARG A 173 4.27 15.11 -5.12
CA ARG A 173 4.75 16.14 -4.19
C ARG A 173 4.06 15.93 -2.85
N SER A 174 4.82 15.43 -1.89
CA SER A 174 4.40 15.32 -0.50
C SER A 174 3.75 16.60 0.04
N VAL A 175 2.58 16.45 0.67
CA VAL A 175 1.90 17.53 1.39
C VAL A 175 2.59 17.87 2.71
N VAL A 176 3.32 16.90 3.26
CA VAL A 176 4.24 17.07 4.40
C VAL A 176 5.34 16.02 4.28
N SER A 177 6.57 16.37 4.66
CA SER A 177 7.67 15.42 4.71
C SER A 177 8.62 15.74 5.85
N LYS A 178 9.43 14.74 6.21
CA LYS A 178 10.47 14.86 7.24
C LYS A 178 11.72 14.15 6.78
N ARG A 179 12.87 14.77 7.04
CA ARG A 179 14.19 14.17 6.83
C ARG A 179 14.25 12.79 7.46
N TRP A 180 14.85 11.86 6.74
CA TRP A 180 14.96 10.48 7.16
C TRP A 180 16.39 10.01 6.96
N LYS A 181 16.99 9.43 8.00
CA LYS A 181 18.28 8.78 7.88
C LYS A 181 18.06 7.37 7.31
N SER A 182 17.98 7.29 5.98
CA SER A 182 17.82 6.02 5.26
C SER A 182 19.11 5.20 5.26
N TYR A 183 18.98 3.88 5.28
CA TYR A 183 20.07 2.93 5.06
C TYR A 183 19.77 2.15 3.79
N VAL A 184 20.75 2.13 2.89
CA VAL A 184 20.62 1.57 1.53
C VAL A 184 21.60 0.42 1.31
N ASP A 185 22.04 -0.21 2.39
CA ASP A 185 23.03 -1.29 2.47
C ASP A 185 22.38 -2.64 2.82
N GLY A 186 21.06 -2.77 2.63
CA GLY A 186 20.29 -3.93 3.02
C GLY A 186 19.93 -3.98 4.51
N THR A 187 20.26 -2.95 5.29
CA THR A 187 19.84 -2.85 6.70
C THR A 187 18.32 -2.88 6.81
N LEU A 188 17.82 -3.75 7.69
CA LEU A 188 16.39 -3.86 7.96
C LEU A 188 15.88 -2.64 8.73
N MET A 189 14.85 -2.01 8.19
CA MET A 189 14.16 -0.85 8.75
C MET A 189 12.72 -1.23 9.10
N TRP A 190 12.10 -0.44 9.98
CA TRP A 190 10.72 -0.65 10.44
C TRP A 190 9.91 0.63 10.31
N ALA A 191 8.66 0.48 9.90
CA ALA A 191 7.69 1.55 9.92
C ALA A 191 6.31 1.07 10.37
N ARG A 192 5.54 2.01 10.91
CA ARG A 192 4.11 1.88 11.18
C ARG A 192 3.39 3.07 10.60
N VAL A 193 2.31 2.81 9.87
CA VAL A 193 1.36 3.81 9.40
C VAL A 193 0.04 3.61 10.13
N SER A 194 -0.54 4.69 10.64
CA SER A 194 -1.84 4.68 11.31
C SER A 194 -2.73 5.80 10.80
N TYR A 195 -4.01 5.50 10.68
CA TYR A 195 -5.05 6.45 10.36
C TYR A 195 -6.19 6.35 11.39
N ASP A 196 -6.61 7.49 11.93
CA ASP A 196 -7.58 7.59 13.02
C ASP A 196 -8.92 8.24 12.59
N GLY A 197 -9.25 8.16 11.30
CA GLY A 197 -10.49 8.72 10.76
C GLY A 197 -10.42 10.23 10.46
N GLY A 198 -9.21 10.80 10.46
CA GLY A 198 -8.98 12.19 10.03
C GLY A 198 -7.52 12.60 9.97
N LYS A 199 -6.61 11.77 10.47
CA LYS A 199 -5.17 12.04 10.46
C LYS A 199 -4.38 10.79 10.10
N LEU A 200 -3.54 10.91 9.08
CA LEU A 200 -2.59 9.87 8.67
C LEU A 200 -1.24 10.18 9.30
N CYS A 201 -0.64 9.20 9.97
CA CYS A 201 0.67 9.31 10.60
C CYS A 201 1.56 8.14 10.20
N ALA A 202 2.82 8.42 9.91
CA ALA A 202 3.87 7.43 9.77
C ALA A 202 4.89 7.60 10.89
N LEU A 203 5.19 6.50 11.59
CA LEU A 203 6.25 6.35 12.57
C LEU A 203 7.31 5.45 11.96
N PHE A 204 8.57 5.87 11.97
CA PHE A 204 9.64 5.16 11.26
C PHE A 204 10.96 5.22 12.01
N THR A 205 11.77 4.18 11.81
CA THR A 205 13.13 4.11 12.33
C THR A 205 14.15 4.30 11.21
N GLY A 206 15.35 4.80 11.59
CA GLY A 206 16.51 4.74 10.71
C GLY A 206 17.17 3.36 10.68
N VAL A 207 17.10 2.56 11.75
CA VAL A 207 17.76 1.25 11.85
C VAL A 207 16.94 0.30 12.71
N THR A 208 16.96 -1.01 12.43
CA THR A 208 16.54 -2.03 13.39
C THR A 208 17.77 -2.80 13.90
N VAL A 209 18.38 -2.37 15.00
CA VAL A 209 19.26 -3.26 15.78
C VAL A 209 18.88 -3.15 17.25
N ASN A 210 18.34 -4.26 17.78
CA ASN A 210 17.94 -4.46 19.18
C ASN A 210 16.93 -3.45 19.75
N LEU A 211 15.67 -3.59 19.30
CA LEU A 211 14.34 -3.28 19.87
C LEU A 211 14.12 -2.40 21.12
N THR A 212 15.06 -1.58 21.61
CA THR A 212 14.80 -0.77 22.82
C THR A 212 15.23 0.69 22.78
N ASP A 213 16.13 1.12 21.90
CA ASP A 213 16.66 2.51 21.92
C ASP A 213 16.89 3.12 20.53
N VAL A 214 16.01 2.87 19.56
CA VAL A 214 16.12 3.54 18.25
C VAL A 214 15.30 4.84 18.28
N PRO A 215 15.90 6.01 18.01
CA PRO A 215 15.15 7.24 17.80
C PRO A 215 14.11 7.03 16.71
N MET A 216 12.84 7.13 17.09
CA MET A 216 11.73 7.10 16.15
C MET A 216 11.40 8.53 15.77
N ASP A 217 11.27 8.76 14.47
CA ASP A 217 10.69 9.98 13.95
C ASP A 217 9.31 9.69 13.39
N SER A 218 8.51 10.75 13.30
CA SER A 218 7.18 10.68 12.73
C SER A 218 6.88 11.87 11.85
N VAL A 219 6.00 11.62 10.88
CA VAL A 219 5.33 12.62 10.05
C VAL A 219 3.83 12.35 10.10
N CYS A 220 3.02 13.41 10.20
CA CYS A 220 1.57 13.30 10.27
C CYS A 220 0.91 14.39 9.45
N TYR A 221 -0.25 14.09 8.88
CA TYR A 221 -1.06 15.02 8.12
C TYR A 221 -2.54 14.81 8.40
N GLU A 222 -3.27 15.90 8.62
CA GLU A 222 -4.73 15.86 8.73
C GLU A 222 -5.33 15.73 7.33
N VAL A 223 -6.01 14.62 7.07
CA VAL A 223 -6.57 14.28 5.76
C VAL A 223 -7.85 13.48 5.94
N ASP A 224 -8.89 13.92 5.24
CA ASP A 224 -10.10 13.13 5.08
C ASP A 224 -9.97 12.30 3.79
N LEU A 225 -9.70 11.01 3.94
CA LEU A 225 -9.43 10.11 2.83
C LEU A 225 -10.64 9.92 1.89
N ARG A 226 -11.87 10.25 2.32
CA ARG A 226 -13.08 10.20 1.47
C ARG A 226 -13.03 11.19 0.32
N ASN A 227 -12.25 12.27 0.45
CA ASN A 227 -12.09 13.27 -0.59
C ASN A 227 -11.20 12.79 -1.74
N TYR A 228 -10.47 11.69 -1.56
CA TYR A 228 -9.45 11.22 -2.50
C TYR A 228 -9.67 9.78 -2.96
N LEU A 229 -10.29 8.95 -2.12
CA LEU A 229 -10.43 7.51 -2.35
C LEU A 229 -11.90 7.06 -2.29
N THR A 230 -12.23 6.03 -3.07
CA THR A 230 -13.55 5.39 -3.03
C THR A 230 -13.77 4.62 -1.73
N GLU A 231 -15.01 4.13 -1.54
CA GLU A 231 -15.43 3.37 -0.35
C GLU A 231 -14.54 2.16 -0.08
N TRP A 232 -14.04 1.55 -1.15
CA TRP A 232 -13.17 0.38 -1.11
C TRP A 232 -11.79 0.78 -1.63
N ALA A 233 -10.76 0.42 -0.88
CA ALA A 233 -9.38 0.73 -1.26
C ALA A 233 -8.57 -0.55 -1.45
N VAL A 234 -7.76 -0.59 -2.51
CA VAL A 234 -6.61 -1.49 -2.60
C VAL A 234 -5.42 -0.84 -1.90
N PHE A 235 -4.55 -1.65 -1.34
CA PHE A 235 -3.42 -1.14 -0.58
C PHE A 235 -2.26 -2.14 -0.60
N GLY A 236 -1.06 -1.62 -0.35
CA GLY A 236 0.15 -2.41 -0.42
C GLY A 236 1.38 -1.54 -0.55
N PHE A 237 2.39 -2.08 -1.22
CA PHE A 237 3.67 -1.44 -1.43
C PHE A 237 3.93 -1.19 -2.90
N SER A 238 4.57 -0.08 -3.22
CA SER A 238 5.05 0.25 -4.55
C SER A 238 6.48 0.77 -4.46
N ALA A 239 7.26 0.56 -5.51
CA ALA A 239 8.62 1.06 -5.60
C ALA A 239 9.01 1.21 -7.06
N SER A 240 10.06 1.98 -7.29
CA SER A 240 10.65 2.17 -8.61
C SER A 240 12.16 2.38 -8.52
N THR A 241 12.80 2.26 -9.67
CA THR A 241 14.18 2.66 -9.90
C THR A 241 14.26 3.57 -11.13
N ALA A 242 15.45 4.09 -11.41
CA ALA A 242 15.70 5.01 -12.52
C ALA A 242 17.02 4.67 -13.23
N TRP A 243 17.80 5.70 -13.52
CA TRP A 243 19.17 5.63 -14.03
C TRP A 243 20.18 5.06 -13.01
N ARG A 244 19.77 4.96 -11.73
CA ARG A 244 20.37 4.11 -10.70
C ARG A 244 19.37 3.00 -10.36
N TYR A 245 19.84 1.98 -9.65
CA TYR A 245 18.98 0.91 -9.18
C TYR A 245 19.19 0.69 -7.69
N GLN A 246 18.14 0.24 -7.04
CA GLN A 246 18.14 -0.29 -5.71
C GLN A 246 17.09 -1.39 -5.64
N SER A 247 17.35 -2.41 -4.84
CA SER A 247 16.32 -3.36 -4.49
C SER A 247 15.51 -2.84 -3.30
N HIS A 248 14.19 -3.00 -3.38
CA HIS A 248 13.25 -2.59 -2.33
C HIS A 248 12.46 -3.83 -1.88
N THR A 249 12.76 -4.35 -0.69
CA THR A 249 12.19 -5.62 -0.22
C THR A 249 11.40 -5.43 1.06
N VAL A 250 10.17 -5.91 1.10
CA VAL A 250 9.33 -5.98 2.30
C VAL A 250 9.39 -7.39 2.88
N TYR A 251 9.77 -7.50 4.16
CA TYR A 251 9.99 -8.80 4.82
C TYR A 251 8.83 -9.22 5.72
N SER A 252 8.18 -8.26 6.38
CA SER A 252 7.01 -8.52 7.22
C SER A 252 5.97 -7.44 7.02
N TRP A 253 4.70 -7.80 7.22
CA TRP A 253 3.59 -6.88 7.05
C TRP A 253 2.39 -7.30 7.89
N SER A 254 1.96 -6.41 8.78
CA SER A 254 0.71 -6.54 9.51
C SER A 254 -0.23 -5.40 9.17
N PHE A 255 -1.53 -5.68 9.25
CA PHE A 255 -2.58 -4.71 9.00
C PHE A 255 -3.77 -5.02 9.90
N SER A 256 -4.45 -3.98 10.36
CA SER A 256 -5.75 -4.08 11.03
C SER A 256 -6.57 -2.84 10.69
N SER A 257 -7.84 -3.04 10.38
CA SER A 257 -8.87 -1.99 10.27
C SER A 257 -10.03 -2.29 11.20
N ASP A 258 -10.91 -1.32 11.45
CA ASP A 258 -12.08 -1.47 12.33
C ASP A 258 -13.43 -1.40 11.62
N LEU A 259 -13.47 -1.05 10.32
CA LEU A 259 -14.67 -1.17 9.50
C LEU A 259 -14.77 -2.54 8.86
N ASP A 260 -15.98 -3.10 8.98
CA ASP A 260 -16.35 -4.38 8.40
C ASP A 260 -16.09 -4.39 6.88
N SER A 261 -15.27 -5.36 6.44
CA SER A 261 -14.81 -5.57 5.07
C SER A 261 -15.48 -6.77 4.39
#